data_AF-E9HN69-F1
#
_entry.id   AF-E9HN69-F1
#
_cell.length_a   1.000
_cell.length_b   1.000
_cell.length_c   1.000
_cell.angle_alpha   90.00
_cell.angle_beta   90.00
_cell.angle_gamma   90.00
#
_symmetry.space_group_name_H-M   'P 1'
#
loop_
_entity.id
_entity.type
_entity.pdbx_description
1 polymer ?
#
loop_
_entity_poly.entity_id
_entity_poly.type
_entity_poly.pdbx_seq_one_letter_code
_entity_poly.pdbx_strand_id
1 'polypeptide(L)' 'MHVDAAIATLFCIGAFTPQISAIGGRFLITLQPRNGVSRQTRNLDAQEVESIAATEDLFKGKSTISQRDRNSIQL' A
#
# COMPACT_ATOMS: atom_id res chain seq x y z
N MET A 1 12.16 -1.19 19.26
CA MET A 1 11.38 -1.54 18.05
C MET A 1 9.95 -1.11 18.35
N HIS A 2 9.47 -0.04 17.72
CA HIS A 2 8.12 0.52 17.97
C HIS A 2 7.24 0.30 16.73
N VAL A 3 7.10 -0.95 16.31
CA VAL A 3 6.25 -1.30 15.16
C VAL A 3 4.79 -0.96 15.45
N ASP A 4 4.35 -1.13 16.70
CA ASP A 4 2.99 -0.80 17.13
C ASP A 4 2.65 0.69 16.99
N ALA A 5 3.62 1.57 17.29
CA ALA A 5 3.45 3.01 17.10
C ALA A 5 3.35 3.40 15.62
N ALA A 6 4.11 2.73 14.75
CA ALA A 6 4.02 2.93 13.30
C ALA A 6 2.65 2.46 12.77
N ILE A 7 2.17 1.29 13.20
CA ILE A 7 0.84 0.77 12.81
C ILE A 7 -0.28 1.70 13.30
N ALA A 8 -0.23 2.15 14.55
CA ALA A 8 -1.23 3.07 15.10
C ALA A 8 -1.25 4.40 14.33
N THR A 9 -0.08 4.93 13.96
CA THR A 9 0.03 6.17 13.17
C THR A 9 -0.56 6.00 11.78
N LEU A 10 -0.28 4.87 11.11
CA LEU A 10 -0.85 4.57 9.79
C LEU A 10 -2.39 4.52 9.83
N PHE A 11 -2.96 3.91 10.88
CA PHE A 11 -4.40 3.89 11.08
C PHE A 11 -4.97 5.29 11.34
N CYS A 12 -4.32 6.08 12.20
CA CYS A 12 -4.72 7.46 12.49
C CYS A 12 -4.69 8.35 11.24
N ILE A 13 -3.65 8.25 10.41
CA ILE A 13 -3.55 8.98 9.14
C ILE A 13 -4.66 8.54 8.17
N GLY A 14 -4.93 7.24 8.10
CA GLY A 14 -6.02 6.69 7.26
C GLY A 14 -7.41 7.17 7.68
N ALA A 15 -7.64 7.39 8.97
CA ALA A 15 -8.91 7.91 9.49
C ALA A 15 -9.02 9.45 9.36
N PHE A 16 -7.92 10.17 9.60
CA PHE A 16 -7.92 11.64 9.63
C PHE A 16 -7.79 12.27 8.23
N THR A 17 -7.03 11.63 7.33
CA THR A 17 -6.73 12.14 5.98
C THR A 17 -7.00 11.07 4.91
N PRO A 18 -8.27 10.69 4.70
CA PRO A 18 -8.63 9.59 3.79
C PRO A 18 -8.30 9.88 2.31
N GLN A 19 -8.10 11.15 1.95
CA GLN A 19 -7.79 11.58 0.58
C GLN A 19 -6.37 11.21 0.10
N ILE A 20 -5.42 10.95 1.00
CA ILE A 20 -4.02 10.68 0.66
C ILE A 20 -3.57 9.27 1.05
N SER A 21 -4.22 8.67 2.04
CA SER A 21 -3.92 7.33 2.51
C SER A 21 -5.15 6.77 3.20
N ALA A 22 -5.43 5.50 2.96
CA ALA A 22 -6.55 4.79 3.55
C ALA A 22 -6.15 3.34 3.78
N ILE A 23 -6.91 2.65 4.64
CA ILE A 23 -6.69 1.25 5.00
C ILE A 23 -6.68 0.33 3.77
N GLY A 24 -7.42 0.68 2.71
CA GLY A 24 -7.47 -0.07 1.45
C GLY A 24 -6.39 0.30 0.43
N GLY A 25 -5.41 1.13 0.79
CA GLY A 25 -4.30 1.49 -0.08
C GLY A 25 -3.04 0.65 0.17
N ARG A 26 -1.89 1.21 -0.23
CA ARG A 26 -0.56 0.58 -0.14
C ARG A 26 0.31 1.18 0.96
N PHE A 27 1.18 0.36 1.55
CA PHE A 27 2.16 0.81 2.53
C PHE A 27 3.51 0.09 2.34
N LEU A 28 4.62 0.83 2.49
CA LEU A 28 5.97 0.29 2.49
C LEU A 28 6.65 0.68 3.82
N ILE A 29 7.05 -0.30 4.62
CA ILE A 29 7.64 -0.07 5.94
C ILE A 29 9.04 -0.69 6.00
N THR A 30 10.05 0.15 6.21
CA THR A 30 11.41 -0.31 6.45
C THR A 30 11.67 -0.43 7.95
N LEU A 31 11.90 -1.66 8.40
CA LEU A 31 12.22 -2.02 9.77
C LEU A 31 13.72 -2.21 9.93
N GLN A 32 14.32 -1.45 10.86
CA GLN A 32 15.70 -1.67 11.27
C GLN A 32 15.75 -2.03 12.76
N PRO A 33 16.10 -3.28 13.12
CA PRO A 33 16.25 -3.67 14.51
C PRO A 33 17.45 -2.96 15.14
N ARG A 34 17.22 -2.30 16.28
CA ARG A 34 18.26 -1.54 17.00
C ARG A 34 19.20 -2.43 17.81
N ASN A 35 18.67 -3.53 18.36
CA ASN A 35 19.41 -4.45 19.22
C ASN A 35 19.20 -5.89 18.73
N GLY A 36 20.18 -6.44 18.02
CA GLY A 36 20.22 -7.83 17.58
C GLY A 36 21.50 -8.10 16.80
N VAL A 37 22.05 -9.31 16.94
CA VAL A 37 23.31 -9.77 16.30
C VAL A 37 23.28 -9.66 14.77
N SER A 38 22.08 -9.56 14.18
CA SER A 38 21.87 -9.38 12.74
C SER A 38 21.32 -7.97 12.46
N ARG A 39 22.19 -7.08 11.95
CA ARG A 39 21.85 -5.73 11.43
C ARG A 39 21.17 -5.83 10.06
N GLN A 40 20.17 -6.69 9.93
CA GLN A 40 19.42 -6.83 8.69
C GLN A 40 18.22 -5.89 8.72
N THR A 41 18.26 -4.93 7.80
CA THR A 41 17.09 -4.13 7.46
C THR A 41 16.07 -5.03 6.77
N ARG A 42 14.82 -4.99 7.21
CA ARG A 42 13.70 -5.70 6.57
C ARG A 42 12.73 -4.69 5.99
N ASN A 43 12.30 -4.92 4.76
CA ASN A 43 11.23 -4.13 4.15
C ASN A 43 9.94 -4.95 4.16
N LEU A 44 8.87 -4.35 4.62
CA LEU A 44 7.51 -4.86 4.48
C LEU A 44 6.87 -4.12 3.31
N ASP A 45 6.68 -4.83 2.21
CA ASP A 45 6.00 -4.33 1.02
C ASP A 45 4.55 -4.85 1.04
N ALA A 46 3.60 -3.95 1.25
CA ALA A 46 2.17 -4.20 1.18
C ALA A 46 1.55 -3.34 0.08
N GLN A 47 2.17 -3.36 -1.11
CA GLN A 47 1.59 -2.80 -2.32
C GLN A 47 0.43 -3.64 -2.83
N GLU A 48 -0.51 -2.96 -3.48
CA GLU A 48 -1.56 -3.61 -4.25
C GLU A 48 -0.92 -4.47 -5.34
N VAL A 49 -1.50 -5.65 -5.54
CA VAL A 49 -1.05 -6.62 -6.54
C VAL A 49 -2.14 -6.76 -7.56
N GLU A 50 -1.70 -6.97 -8.80
CA GLU A 50 -2.62 -6.96 -9.90
C GLU A 50 -3.67 -8.08 -9.81
N SER A 51 -4.89 -7.78 -10.23
CA SER A 51 -6.00 -8.74 -10.18
C SER A 51 -5.75 -9.89 -11.15
N ILE A 52 -6.15 -11.11 -10.77
CA ILE A 52 -5.99 -12.31 -11.62
C ILE A 52 -6.74 -12.18 -12.96
N ALA A 53 -7.80 -11.38 -13.00
CA ALA A 53 -8.58 -11.13 -14.21
C ALA A 53 -8.06 -9.93 -15.05
N ALA A 54 -6.98 -9.28 -14.61
CA ALA A 54 -6.39 -8.16 -15.32
C ALA A 54 -5.67 -8.64 -16.60
N THR A 55 -5.93 -7.95 -17.70
CA THR A 55 -5.28 -8.18 -18.99
C THR A 55 -4.59 -6.90 -19.45
N GLU A 56 -3.52 -7.00 -20.23
CA GLU A 56 -2.74 -5.85 -20.73
C GLU A 56 -3.56 -4.77 -21.48
N ASP A 57 -4.75 -5.14 -21.99
CA ASP A 57 -5.66 -4.26 -22.72
C ASP A 57 -6.82 -3.71 -21.84
N LEU A 58 -6.77 -3.89 -20.52
CA LEU A 58 -7.91 -3.58 -19.63
C LEU A 58 -8.37 -2.12 -19.71
N PHE A 59 -7.49 -1.19 -20.09
CA PHE A 59 -7.76 0.26 -20.13
C PHE A 59 -7.45 0.96 -21.46
N LYS A 60 -7.18 0.26 -22.56
CA LYS A 60 -6.83 0.98 -23.81
C LYS A 60 -7.98 1.89 -24.25
N GLY A 61 -7.63 3.16 -24.48
CA GLY A 61 -8.56 4.21 -24.89
C GLY A 61 -9.57 4.67 -23.83
N LYS A 62 -9.46 4.19 -22.58
CA LYS A 62 -10.44 4.48 -21.51
C LYS A 62 -9.78 4.99 -20.23
N SER A 63 -9.34 6.25 -20.25
CA SER A 63 -8.62 6.92 -19.15
C SER A 63 -9.45 7.08 -17.88
N THR A 64 -10.77 7.34 -17.99
CA THR A 64 -11.67 7.50 -16.85
C THR A 64 -11.76 6.21 -16.00
N ILE A 65 -11.75 5.06 -16.66
CA ILE A 65 -11.91 3.75 -16.02
C ILE A 65 -10.65 3.35 -15.23
N SER A 66 -9.48 3.80 -15.67
CA SER A 66 -8.20 3.58 -14.98
C SER A 66 -8.04 4.41 -13.69
N GLN A 67 -8.81 5.51 -13.53
CA GLN A 67 -8.57 6.46 -12.44
C GLN A 67 -9.70 6.55 -11.40
N ARG A 68 -10.96 6.29 -11.80
CA ARG A 68 -12.13 6.48 -10.93
C ARG A 68 -13.02 5.27 -10.76
N ASP A 69 -13.07 4.40 -11.76
CA ASP A 69 -14.01 3.28 -11.72
C ASP A 69 -13.44 2.13 -10.90
N ARG A 70 -14.32 1.27 -10.38
CA ARG A 70 -13.92 0.09 -9.58
C ARG A 70 -12.91 -0.81 -10.30
N ASN A 71 -12.83 -0.77 -11.62
CA ASN A 71 -11.85 -1.56 -12.34
C ASN A 71 -10.40 -1.05 -12.13
N SER A 72 -10.18 0.18 -11.66
CA SER A 72 -8.83 0.75 -11.42
C SER A 72 -8.06 0.07 -10.28
N ILE A 73 -8.75 -0.53 -9.31
CA ILE A 73 -8.17 -1.34 -8.22
C ILE A 73 -7.95 -2.81 -8.65
N GLN A 74 -8.28 -3.14 -9.91
CA GLN A 74 -7.91 -4.37 -10.58
C GLN A 74 -6.81 -4.14 -11.62
N LEU A 75 -6.06 -3.04 -11.47
CA LEU A 75 -4.65 -3.05 -11.83
C LEU A 75 -4.05 -4.11 -10.93
#